data_AF-A0A1G1YYH1-F1
#
_entry.id   AF-A0A1G1YYH1-F1
#
_cell.length_a   1.000
_cell.length_b   1.000
_cell.length_c   1.000
_cell.angle_alpha   90.00
_cell.angle_beta   90.00
_cell.angle_gamma   90.00
#
_symmetry.space_group_name_H-M   'P 1'
#
loop_
_entity.id
_entity.type
_entity.pdbx_description
1 polymer ?
#
loop_
_entity_poly.entity_id
_entity_poly.type
_entity_poly.pdbx_seq_one_letter_code
_entity_poly.pdbx_strand_id
1 'polypeptide(L)' 'MDKYITIALVVVSLVLTGLVLIQERDSGAGSVFGGGGGGGFYQRRRGLEKIVFISTIVFGVAFAALSILKLIY' A
#
# COMPACT_ATOMS: atom_id res chain seq x y z
N MET A 1 -7.15 -4.62 -27.97
CA MET A 1 -7.36 -3.61 -26.88
C MET A 1 -6.45 -3.90 -25.69
N ASP A 2 -5.91 -5.11 -25.65
CA ASP A 2 -5.07 -5.73 -24.61
C ASP A 2 -3.71 -5.03 -24.41
N LYS A 3 -3.15 -4.41 -25.46
CA LYS A 3 -1.94 -3.58 -25.33
C LYS A 3 -2.17 -2.38 -24.41
N TYR A 4 -3.30 -1.70 -24.53
CA TYR A 4 -3.62 -0.53 -23.71
C TYR A 4 -3.82 -0.93 -22.25
N ILE A 5 -4.53 -2.04 -22.01
CA ILE A 5 -4.75 -2.59 -20.66
C ILE A 5 -3.42 -3.03 -20.04
N THR A 6 -2.55 -3.69 -20.81
CA THR A 6 -1.24 -4.13 -20.33
C THR A 6 -0.32 -2.97 -19.99
N ILE A 7 -0.28 -1.91 -20.82
CA ILE A 7 0.50 -0.70 -20.56
C ILE A 7 -0.01 0.00 -19.29
N ALA A 8 -1.32 0.17 -19.16
CA ALA A 8 -1.91 0.76 -17.96
C ALA A 8 -1.57 -0.04 -16.69
N LEU A 9 -1.61 -1.38 -16.77
CA LEU A 9 -1.30 -2.24 -15.63
C LEU A 9 0.16 -2.15 -15.21
N VAL A 10 1.10 -2.09 -16.15
CA VAL A 10 2.52 -1.88 -15.86
C VAL A 10 2.75 -0.52 -15.19
N VAL A 11 2.15 0.56 -15.72
CA VAL A 11 2.28 1.91 -15.15
C VAL A 11 1.71 1.97 -13.73
N VAL A 12 0.51 1.43 -13.51
CA VAL A 12 -0.11 1.38 -12.17
C VAL A 12 0.74 0.55 -11.21
N SER A 13 1.29 -0.59 -11.65
CA SER A 13 2.16 -1.43 -10.80
C SER A 13 3.44 -0.71 -10.34
N LEU A 14 4.04 0.10 -11.21
CA LEU A 14 5.25 0.87 -10.89
C LEU A 14 4.95 1.98 -9.89
N VAL A 15 3.86 2.73 -10.09
CA VAL A 15 3.40 3.78 -9.16
C VAL A 15 3.09 3.19 -7.79
N LEU A 16 2.42 2.03 -7.76
CA LEU A 16 2.05 1.33 -6.54
C LEU A 16 3.27 0.80 -5.81
N THR A 17 4.26 0.27 -6.54
CA THR A 17 5.55 -0.14 -5.96
C THR A 17 6.27 1.05 -5.35
N GLY A 18 6.33 2.20 -6.05
CA GLY A 18 6.91 3.43 -5.51
C GLY A 18 6.21 3.93 -4.25
N LEU A 19 4.87 3.91 -4.23
CA LEU A 19 4.05 4.25 -3.06
C LEU A 19 4.30 3.31 -1.88
N VAL A 20 4.49 2.01 -2.12
CA VAL A 20 4.82 1.02 -1.09
C VAL A 20 6.21 1.21 -0.53
N LEU A 21 7.19 1.57 -1.36
CA LEU A 21 8.56 1.82 -0.89
C LEU A 21 8.66 3.08 -0.02
N ILE A 22 7.87 4.11 -0.32
CA ILE A 22 7.81 5.35 0.46
C ILE A 22 7.06 5.19 1.80
N GLN A 23 6.18 4.19 1.92
CA GLN A 23 5.50 3.93 3.18
C GLN A 23 6.49 3.45 4.24
N GLU A 24 6.68 4.26 5.28
CA GLU A 24 7.40 3.83 6.48
C GLU A 24 6.71 2.57 7.03
N ARG A 25 7.52 1.54 7.32
CA ARG A 25 7.06 0.33 7.99
C ARG A 25 6.89 0.65 9.45
N ASP A 26 5.75 1.24 9.73
CA ASP A 26 5.38 1.73 11.04
C ASP A 26 5.15 0.52 11.97
N SER A 27 6.22 0.13 12.65
CA SER A 27 6.36 -0.66 13.89
C SER A 27 5.63 -2.02 14.06
N GLY A 28 4.91 -2.53 13.06
CA GLY A 28 4.05 -3.72 13.22
C GLY A 28 4.76 -5.06 13.49
N ALA A 29 6.06 -5.19 13.22
CA ALA A 29 6.79 -6.44 13.47
C ALA A 29 7.42 -6.50 14.88
N GLY A 30 7.79 -5.36 15.48
CA GLY A 30 8.48 -5.32 16.77
C GLY A 30 7.54 -5.49 17.98
N SER A 31 6.26 -5.13 17.83
CA SER A 31 5.24 -5.26 18.89
C SER A 31 4.74 -6.69 19.08
N VAL A 32 4.92 -7.57 18.08
CA VAL A 32 4.51 -8.98 18.12
C VAL A 32 5.52 -9.84 18.90
N PHE A 33 6.77 -9.38 19.07
CA PHE A 33 7.84 -10.13 19.75
C PHE A 33 7.99 -9.86 21.26
N GLY A 34 7.04 -9.17 21.90
CA GLY A 34 6.89 -9.20 23.37
C GLY A 34 8.08 -8.68 24.18
N GLY A 35 8.30 -7.35 24.19
CA GLY A 35 9.16 -6.68 25.17
C GLY A 35 8.30 -5.86 26.14
N GLY A 36 7.95 -6.43 27.28
CA GLY A 36 7.07 -5.82 28.28
C GLY A 36 7.70 -4.64 29.03
N GLY A 37 6.84 -3.72 29.48
CA GLY A 37 7.13 -2.77 30.55
C GLY A 37 7.28 -1.31 30.11
N GLY A 38 6.15 -0.59 30.03
CA GLY A 38 6.14 0.87 30.13
C GLY A 38 5.94 1.60 28.80
N GLY A 39 4.72 2.09 28.59
CA GLY A 39 4.44 3.12 27.60
C GLY A 39 4.26 2.57 26.19
N GLY A 40 3.09 1.98 25.93
CA GLY A 40 2.58 1.84 24.57
C GLY A 40 2.46 3.22 23.94
N PHE A 41 3.54 3.69 23.33
CA PHE A 41 3.50 4.76 22.36
C PHE A 41 2.80 4.20 21.12
N TYR A 42 1.47 4.13 21.19
CA TYR A 42 0.64 4.29 20.02
C TYR A 42 1.00 5.66 19.45
N GLN A 43 2.06 5.73 18.63
CA GLN A 43 2.25 6.85 17.73
C GLN A 43 1.02 6.87 16.84
N ARG A 44 0.06 7.72 17.22
CA ARG A 44 -1.12 7.98 16.42
C ARG A 44 -0.58 8.56 15.11
N ARG A 45 -0.63 7.80 14.02
CA ARG A 45 -0.26 8.29 12.67
C ARG A 45 -0.95 9.64 12.44
N ARG A 46 -0.18 10.72 12.42
CA ARG A 46 -0.70 12.09 12.27
C ARG A 46 -0.36 12.60 10.86
N GLY A 47 -1.37 13.15 10.19
CA GLY A 47 -1.19 13.89 8.95
C GLY A 47 -0.79 13.03 7.75
N LEU A 48 0.45 13.20 7.28
CA LEU A 48 0.92 12.70 5.99
C LEU A 48 0.97 11.18 5.90
N GLU A 49 1.42 10.52 6.95
CA GLU A 49 1.59 9.07 6.97
C GLU A 49 0.26 8.31 6.82
N LYS A 50 -0.80 8.81 7.45
CA LYS A 50 -2.16 8.25 7.31
C LYS A 50 -2.70 8.43 5.89
N ILE A 51 -2.39 9.56 5.25
CA ILE A 51 -2.83 9.87 3.88
C ILE A 51 -2.14 8.94 2.89
N VAL A 52 -0.81 8.76 3.01
CA VAL A 52 -0.03 7.86 2.14
C VAL A 52 -0.46 6.40 2.32
N PHE A 53 -0.78 5.99 3.55
CA PHE A 53 -1.29 4.65 3.82
C PHE A 53 -2.66 4.42 3.17
N ILE A 54 -3.61 5.34 3.36
CA ILE A 54 -4.94 5.23 2.75
C ILE A 54 -4.87 5.30 1.23
N SER A 55 -4.04 6.19 0.67
CA SER A 55 -3.89 6.30 -0.79
C SER A 55 -3.37 4.99 -1.38
N THR A 56 -2.41 4.35 -0.74
CA THR A 56 -1.87 3.07 -1.22
C THR A 56 -2.90 1.94 -1.13
N ILE A 57 -3.75 1.92 -0.11
CA ILE A 57 -4.88 0.97 -0.08
C ILE A 57 -5.82 1.20 -1.26
N VAL A 58 -6.19 2.45 -1.55
CA VAL A 58 -7.06 2.80 -2.67
C VAL A 58 -6.43 2.40 -4.01
N PHE A 59 -5.16 2.73 -4.23
CA PHE A 59 -4.42 2.32 -5.42
C PHE A 59 -4.24 0.79 -5.51
N GLY A 60 -4.05 0.12 -4.38
CA GLY A 60 -4.04 -1.34 -4.21
C GLY A 60 -5.29 -2.01 -4.76
N VAL A 61 -6.45 -1.55 -4.27
CA VAL A 61 -7.75 -2.06 -4.70
C VAL A 61 -8.01 -1.75 -6.18
N ALA A 62 -7.68 -0.55 -6.65
CA ALA A 62 -7.81 -0.18 -8.05
C ALA A 62 -6.93 -1.06 -8.96
N PHE A 63 -5.70 -1.35 -8.57
CA PHE A 63 -4.81 -2.25 -9.31
C PHE A 63 -5.36 -3.68 -9.37
N ALA A 64 -5.87 -4.20 -8.24
CA ALA A 64 -6.49 -5.52 -8.22
C ALA A 64 -7.72 -5.60 -9.14
N ALA A 65 -8.58 -4.58 -9.12
CA ALA A 65 -9.74 -4.49 -10.00
C ALA A 65 -9.35 -4.43 -11.49
N LEU A 66 -8.34 -3.61 -11.84
CA LEU A 66 -7.80 -3.54 -13.19
C LEU A 66 -7.17 -4.86 -13.64
N SER A 67 -6.51 -5.58 -12.74
CA SER A 67 -5.94 -6.90 -13.01
C SER A 67 -7.00 -7.94 -13.30
N ILE A 68 -8.12 -7.91 -12.56
CA ILE A 68 -9.25 -8.81 -12.81
C ILE A 68 -9.92 -8.47 -14.15
N LEU A 69 -10.10 -7.19 -14.46
CA LEU A 69 -10.66 -6.75 -15.75
C LEU A 69 -9.80 -7.22 -16.93
N LYS A 70 -8.48 -7.14 -16.85
CA LYS A 70 -7.56 -7.68 -17.87
C LYS A 70 -7.66 -9.22 -18.00
N LEU A 71 -7.94 -9.92 -16.91
CA LEU A 71 -8.05 -11.37 -16.94
C LEU A 71 -9.35 -11.83 -17.62
N ILE A 72 -10.42 -11.04 -17.47
CA ILE A 72 -11.73 -11.32 -18.05
C ILE A 72 -11.84 -10.84 -19.51
N TYR A 73 -11.13 -9.77 -19.86
CA TYR A 73 -11.21 -9.08 -21.16
C TYR A 73 -9.85 -9.01 -21.83
#